data_AF-A0A933QB41-F1
#
_entry.id   AF-A0A933QB41-F1
#
_cell.length_a   1.000
_cell.length_b   1.000
_cell.length_c   1.000
_cell.angle_alpha   90.00
_cell.angle_beta   90.00
_cell.angle_gamma   90.00
#
_symmetry.space_group_name_H-M   'P 1'
#
loop_
_entity.id
_entity.type
_entity.pdbx_description
1 polymer ?
#
loop_
_entity_poly.entity_id
_entity_poly.type
_entity_poly.pdbx_seq_one_letter_code
_entity_poly.pdbx_strand_id
1 'polypeptide(L)'
;MPILRVTKNDIPLCTVGSDDVWMFSASVWGELWGPEVSFLDVSGGGKRRENGESDFLIWEMPHELVKGDRVAFFFEDGNISSPQGKLFDPSAEVPEEPKMDISFPPTAEDIVKLESRPPLNADLTWAFTIYQAPGISVAPDNIRQHVSLHVLWNEDQPQRLRVNLSKSSLREIVGRTGGEELFLEYVPLGSSFEIAVGL
;
A
#
# COMPACT_ATOMS: atom_id res chain seq x y z
N MET A 1 2.43 -22.69 5.48
CA MET A 1 2.38 -21.34 6.07
C MET A 1 3.04 -20.41 5.08
N PRO A 2 2.49 -19.23 4.80
CA PRO A 2 3.09 -18.30 3.84
C PRO A 2 3.91 -17.19 4.51
N ILE A 3 4.82 -16.62 3.71
CA ILE A 3 5.41 -15.31 3.94
C ILE A 3 5.09 -14.38 2.76
N LEU A 4 5.10 -13.07 3.03
CA LEU A 4 5.24 -12.03 2.03
C LEU A 4 6.62 -11.41 2.16
N ARG A 5 7.49 -11.65 1.19
CA ARG A 5 8.78 -10.98 1.09
C ARG A 5 8.67 -9.78 0.15
N VAL A 6 9.14 -8.63 0.62
CA VAL A 6 9.10 -7.35 -0.11
C VAL A 6 10.52 -6.88 -0.37
N THR A 7 10.79 -6.50 -1.61
CA THR A 7 12.09 -5.96 -2.03
C THR A 7 11.90 -4.65 -2.77
N LYS A 8 12.87 -3.73 -2.63
CA LYS A 8 12.98 -2.50 -3.40
C LYS A 8 14.30 -2.54 -4.17
N ASN A 9 14.23 -2.47 -5.50
CA ASN A 9 15.40 -2.57 -6.39
C ASN A 9 16.26 -3.81 -6.06
N ASP A 10 15.60 -4.96 -5.89
CA ASP A 10 16.20 -6.25 -5.49
C ASP A 10 16.84 -6.28 -4.08
N ILE A 11 16.78 -5.18 -3.32
CA ILE A 11 17.21 -5.11 -1.92
C ILE A 11 16.05 -5.51 -1.01
N PRO A 12 16.19 -6.52 -0.13
CA PRO A 12 15.16 -6.87 0.84
C PRO A 12 14.82 -5.70 1.76
N LEU A 13 13.52 -5.37 1.86
CA LEU A 13 13.00 -4.43 2.86
C LEU A 13 12.54 -5.19 4.09
N CYS A 14 11.57 -6.08 3.91
CA CYS A 14 11.02 -6.89 4.98
C CYS A 14 10.47 -8.22 4.47
N THR A 15 10.28 -9.14 5.39
CA THR A 15 9.51 -10.37 5.21
C THR A 15 8.49 -10.45 6.33
N VAL A 16 7.22 -10.66 5.98
CA VAL A 16 6.14 -10.83 6.95
C VAL A 16 5.69 -12.28 6.91
N GLY A 17 5.85 -12.99 8.01
CA GLY A 17 5.49 -14.40 8.12
C GLY A 17 4.19 -14.62 8.88
N SER A 18 3.43 -15.63 8.46
CA SER A 18 2.10 -15.93 9.01
C SER A 18 2.08 -16.50 10.44
N ASP A 19 3.22 -16.83 11.05
CA ASP A 19 3.20 -17.50 12.37
C ASP A 19 2.73 -16.58 13.49
N ASP A 20 3.07 -15.30 13.42
CA ASP A 20 2.83 -14.34 14.50
C ASP A 20 1.70 -13.35 14.20
N VAL A 21 1.08 -13.46 13.03
CA VAL A 21 0.08 -12.51 12.53
C VAL A 21 -1.19 -13.23 12.09
N TRP A 22 -2.35 -12.62 12.34
CA TRP A 22 -3.62 -13.08 11.75
C TRP A 22 -3.88 -12.42 10.39
N MET A 23 -3.22 -11.29 10.12
CA MET A 23 -3.24 -10.61 8.83
C MET A 23 -1.98 -9.79 8.58
N PHE A 24 -1.69 -9.53 7.31
CA PHE A 24 -0.75 -8.50 6.90
C PHE A 24 -1.21 -7.82 5.62
N SER A 25 -0.72 -6.61 5.40
CA SER A 25 -0.94 -5.84 4.20
C SER A 25 0.32 -5.10 3.79
N ALA A 26 0.49 -4.95 2.48
CA ALA A 26 1.43 -4.01 1.91
C ALA A 26 0.68 -3.08 0.95
N SER A 27 0.95 -1.79 1.03
CA SER A 27 0.32 -0.81 0.16
C SER A 27 1.37 0.01 -0.56
N VAL A 28 1.18 0.20 -1.86
CA VAL A 28 1.87 1.24 -2.62
C VAL A 28 0.83 2.24 -3.05
N TRP A 29 1.06 3.53 -2.83
CA TRP A 29 0.14 4.58 -3.24
C TRP A 29 0.90 5.79 -3.78
N GLY A 30 0.25 6.54 -4.68
CA GLY A 30 0.81 7.74 -5.29
C GLY A 30 -0.32 8.69 -5.67
N GLU A 31 -0.01 9.98 -5.71
CA GLU A 31 -0.99 11.03 -5.92
C GLU A 31 -0.51 12.06 -6.94
N LEU A 32 -1.44 12.61 -7.74
CA LEU A 32 -1.13 13.61 -8.75
C LEU A 32 -0.49 14.89 -8.18
N TRP A 33 -0.92 15.29 -6.98
CA TRP A 33 -0.51 16.54 -6.33
C TRP A 33 0.35 16.33 -5.07
N GLY A 34 0.64 15.07 -4.73
CA GLY A 34 1.45 14.73 -3.56
C GLY A 34 2.85 15.34 -3.67
N PRO A 35 3.47 15.77 -2.56
CA PRO A 35 4.86 16.21 -2.58
C PRO A 35 5.81 15.07 -2.99
N GLU A 36 5.47 13.85 -2.62
CA GLU A 36 6.22 12.64 -2.92
C GLU A 36 5.65 11.91 -4.13
N VAL A 37 6.51 11.16 -4.83
CA VAL A 37 6.13 10.44 -6.05
C VAL A 37 5.21 9.27 -5.72
N SER A 38 5.63 8.41 -4.79
CA SER A 38 4.83 7.28 -4.28
C SER A 38 5.37 6.83 -2.93
N PHE A 39 4.60 6.04 -2.20
CA PHE A 39 5.01 5.47 -0.92
C PHE A 39 4.73 3.99 -0.88
N LEU A 40 5.54 3.27 -0.10
CA LEU A 40 5.32 1.89 0.31
C LEU A 40 5.15 1.83 1.83
N ASP A 41 4.15 1.11 2.31
CA ASP A 41 4.06 0.70 3.71
C ASP A 41 3.76 -0.79 3.83
N VAL A 42 4.20 -1.40 4.94
CA VAL A 42 3.93 -2.80 5.27
C VAL A 42 3.55 -2.90 6.74
N SER A 43 2.32 -3.34 6.98
CA SER A 43 1.69 -3.38 8.29
C SER A 43 0.76 -4.58 8.44
N GLY A 44 0.22 -4.80 9.64
CA GLY A 44 -0.61 -5.97 9.91
C GLY A 44 -1.02 -6.11 11.36
N GLY A 45 -1.67 -7.23 11.66
CA GLY A 45 -2.20 -7.53 12.98
C GLY A 45 -1.52 -8.76 13.58
N GLY A 46 -0.89 -8.59 14.74
CA GLY A 46 -0.34 -9.71 15.51
C GLY A 46 -1.46 -10.62 16.00
N LYS A 47 -1.20 -11.92 16.15
CA LYS A 47 -2.23 -12.90 16.54
C LYS A 47 -3.06 -12.46 17.74
N ARG A 48 -4.34 -12.80 17.71
CA ARG A 48 -5.27 -12.49 18.81
C ARG A 48 -4.80 -13.19 20.08
N ARG A 49 -4.68 -12.40 21.15
CA ARG A 49 -4.44 -12.87 22.52
C ARG A 49 -5.71 -13.52 23.06
N GLU A 50 -5.60 -14.22 24.19
CA GLU A 50 -6.74 -14.89 24.85
C GLU A 50 -7.87 -13.92 25.23
N ASN A 51 -7.55 -12.64 25.47
CA ASN A 51 -8.53 -11.59 25.74
C ASN A 51 -9.21 -11.03 24.47
N GLY A 52 -8.85 -11.53 23.28
CA GLY A 52 -9.38 -11.10 21.99
C GLY A 52 -8.68 -9.89 21.36
N GLU A 53 -7.75 -9.25 22.06
CA GLU A 53 -6.97 -8.12 21.53
C GLU A 53 -5.87 -8.60 20.57
N SER A 54 -5.47 -7.73 19.65
CA SER A 54 -4.34 -7.95 18.73
C SER A 54 -3.48 -6.71 18.64
N ASP A 55 -2.17 -6.90 18.52
CA ASP A 55 -1.24 -5.81 18.30
C ASP A 55 -1.32 -5.28 16.86
N PHE A 56 -1.17 -3.97 16.68
CA PHE A 56 -0.89 -3.39 15.36
C PHE A 56 0.63 -3.37 15.15
N LEU A 57 1.07 -4.01 14.07
CA LEU A 57 2.47 -4.23 13.77
C LEU A 57 2.86 -3.51 12.48
N ILE A 58 4.04 -2.91 12.48
CA ILE A 58 4.61 -2.21 11.33
C ILE A 58 5.96 -2.85 11.00
N TRP A 59 6.13 -3.33 9.77
CA TRP A 59 7.41 -3.82 9.26
C TRP A 59 8.14 -2.75 8.47
N GLU A 60 7.39 -1.97 7.69
CA GLU A 60 7.91 -0.85 6.92
C GLU A 60 6.99 0.36 7.17
N MET A 61 7.54 1.41 7.80
CA MET A 61 6.87 2.72 7.88
C MET A 61 6.74 3.29 6.46
N PRO A 62 5.84 4.24 6.20
CA PRO A 62 5.72 4.88 4.89
C PRO A 62 7.08 5.31 4.35
N HIS A 63 7.55 4.58 3.34
CA HIS A 63 8.85 4.75 2.72
C HIS A 63 8.68 5.33 1.34
N GLU A 64 9.31 6.47 1.09
CA GLU A 64 9.21 7.15 -0.20
C GLU A 64 9.83 6.29 -1.32
N LEU A 65 9.09 6.18 -2.41
CA LEU A 65 9.52 5.61 -3.67
C LEU A 65 9.73 6.73 -4.66
N VAL A 66 10.92 6.78 -5.27
CA VAL A 66 11.26 7.75 -6.30
C VAL A 66 11.09 7.13 -7.70
N LYS A 67 11.06 7.97 -8.73
CA LYS A 67 11.03 7.49 -10.13
C LYS A 67 12.23 6.59 -10.43
N GLY A 68 11.97 5.48 -11.11
CA GLY A 68 12.92 4.39 -11.35
C GLY A 68 12.91 3.29 -10.29
N ASP A 69 12.27 3.49 -9.12
CA ASP A 69 12.18 2.43 -8.11
C ASP A 69 11.26 1.28 -8.55
N ARG A 70 11.65 0.07 -8.16
CA ARG A 70 10.96 -1.19 -8.45
C ARG A 70 10.68 -1.91 -7.14
N VAL A 71 9.41 -2.15 -6.84
CA VAL A 71 9.00 -2.91 -5.65
C VAL A 71 8.44 -4.26 -6.10
N ALA A 72 9.09 -5.33 -5.66
CA ALA A 72 8.66 -6.70 -5.94
C ALA A 72 8.18 -7.40 -4.68
N PHE A 73 7.08 -8.14 -4.83
CA PHE A 73 6.39 -8.90 -3.80
C PHE A 73 6.45 -10.38 -4.15
N PHE A 74 6.88 -11.20 -3.20
CA PHE A 74 6.98 -12.64 -3.33
C PHE A 74 6.12 -13.28 -2.25
N PHE A 75 5.06 -13.99 -2.66
CA PHE A 75 4.19 -14.74 -1.77
C PHE A 75 4.59 -16.20 -1.83
N GLU A 76 5.36 -16.64 -0.85
CA GLU A 76 6.11 -17.90 -0.89
C GLU A 76 5.97 -18.70 0.40
N ASP A 77 6.33 -19.99 0.36
CA ASP A 77 6.35 -20.84 1.54
C ASP A 77 7.36 -20.31 2.58
N GLY A 78 6.92 -20.21 3.82
CA GLY A 78 7.70 -19.69 4.93
C GLY A 78 6.78 -19.22 6.04
N ASN A 79 7.33 -18.84 7.19
CA ASN A 79 6.49 -18.54 8.34
C ASN A 79 7.03 -17.47 9.28
N ILE A 80 8.32 -17.13 9.18
CA ILE A 80 9.00 -16.23 10.11
C ILE A 80 9.08 -14.84 9.50
N SER A 81 8.69 -13.83 10.30
CA SER A 81 8.89 -12.42 9.98
C SER A 81 10.35 -12.00 10.17
N SER A 82 10.85 -11.15 9.28
CA SER A 82 12.15 -10.48 9.39
C SER A 82 12.09 -9.06 8.82
N PRO A 83 12.19 -8.01 9.65
CA PRO A 83 12.23 -8.06 11.11
C PRO A 83 10.90 -8.56 11.71
N GLN A 84 10.84 -8.73 13.04
CA GLN A 84 9.66 -9.24 13.76
C GLN A 84 8.45 -8.27 13.82
N GLY A 85 8.50 -7.16 13.07
CA GLY A 85 7.53 -6.08 13.18
C GLY A 85 7.74 -5.24 14.45
N LYS A 86 7.39 -3.97 14.38
CA LYS A 86 7.44 -3.04 15.52
C LYS A 86 6.02 -2.76 15.98
N LEU A 87 5.82 -2.74 17.29
CA LEU A 87 4.58 -2.23 17.88
C LEU A 87 4.45 -0.74 17.57
N PHE A 88 3.24 -0.32 17.23
CA PHE A 88 2.93 1.09 17.18
C PHE A 88 2.96 1.68 18.59
N ASP A 89 3.78 2.72 18.78
CA ASP A 89 3.88 3.47 20.03
C ASP A 89 3.13 4.81 19.90
N PRO A 90 1.93 4.94 20.50
CA PRO A 90 1.16 6.19 20.44
C PRO A 90 1.80 7.33 21.26
N SER A 91 2.81 7.05 22.08
CA SER A 91 3.52 8.03 22.90
C SER A 91 4.77 8.61 22.23
N ALA A 92 5.15 8.10 21.07
CA ALA A 92 6.26 8.65 20.28
C ALA A 92 5.97 10.12 19.91
N GLU A 93 7.00 10.96 19.97
CA GLU A 93 6.90 12.37 19.55
C GLU A 93 6.49 12.42 18.08
N VAL A 94 5.30 12.95 17.82
CA VAL A 94 4.82 13.21 16.46
C VAL A 94 5.64 14.40 15.94
N PRO A 95 6.38 14.27 14.82
CA PRO A 95 7.00 15.41 14.17
C PRO A 95 5.95 16.51 13.94
N GLU A 96 6.30 17.78 14.07
CA GLU A 96 5.36 18.87 13.75
C GLU A 96 4.93 18.75 12.29
N GLU A 97 3.76 18.18 12.05
CA GLU A 97 3.15 18.15 10.73
C GLU A 97 2.75 19.58 10.35
N PRO A 98 2.92 19.98 9.08
CA PRO A 98 2.40 21.26 8.62
C PRO A 98 0.90 21.31 8.89
N LYS A 99 0.45 22.31 9.65
CA LYS A 99 -0.97 22.49 9.97
C LYS A 99 -1.78 22.58 8.68
N MET A 100 -2.47 21.50 8.33
CA MET A 100 -3.45 21.53 7.25
C MET A 100 -4.74 22.13 7.80
N ASP A 101 -5.09 23.30 7.28
CA ASP A 101 -6.38 23.92 7.50
C ASP A 101 -7.43 23.24 6.60
N ILE A 102 -7.86 22.04 7.05
CA ILE A 102 -8.84 21.15 6.42
C ILE A 102 -9.74 20.58 7.51
N SER A 103 -11.05 20.50 7.24
CA SER A 103 -12.00 19.88 8.16
C SER A 103 -11.91 18.35 8.12
N PHE A 104 -12.24 17.67 9.23
CA PHE A 104 -12.45 16.22 9.24
C PHE A 104 -13.87 15.86 9.68
N PRO A 105 -14.73 15.33 8.78
CA PRO A 105 -14.45 15.00 7.37
C PRO A 105 -14.27 16.27 6.48
N PRO A 106 -13.60 16.15 5.32
CA PRO A 106 -13.39 17.28 4.42
C PRO A 106 -14.70 17.86 3.90
N THR A 107 -14.81 19.20 3.89
CA THR A 107 -15.94 19.89 3.25
C THR A 107 -15.79 19.91 1.72
N ALA A 108 -16.84 20.30 1.00
CA ALA A 108 -16.77 20.48 -0.46
C ALA A 108 -15.73 21.55 -0.87
N GLU A 109 -15.56 22.60 -0.04
CA GLU A 109 -14.55 23.64 -0.25
C GLU A 109 -13.14 23.09 -0.04
N ASP A 110 -12.93 22.26 0.99
CA ASP A 110 -11.66 21.57 1.22
C ASP A 110 -11.26 20.69 0.03
N ILE A 111 -12.22 19.95 -0.53
CA ILE A 111 -12.01 19.12 -1.72
C ILE A 111 -11.58 19.98 -2.92
N VAL A 112 -12.28 21.09 -3.19
CA VAL A 112 -11.92 21.99 -4.30
C VAL A 112 -10.54 22.60 -4.09
N LYS A 113 -10.19 22.97 -2.84
CA LYS A 113 -8.86 23.50 -2.49
C LYS A 113 -7.77 22.45 -2.76
N LEU A 114 -7.99 21.19 -2.39
CA LEU A 114 -7.08 20.09 -2.69
C LEU A 114 -6.96 19.84 -4.20
N GLU A 115 -8.09 19.84 -4.93
CA GLU A 115 -8.15 19.68 -6.39
C GLU A 115 -7.45 20.81 -7.16
N SER A 116 -7.32 21.98 -6.54
CA SER A 116 -6.66 23.15 -7.14
C SER A 116 -5.13 23.13 -7.08
N ARG A 117 -4.54 22.14 -6.39
CA ARG A 117 -3.09 22.05 -6.23
C ARG A 117 -2.38 21.82 -7.57
N PRO A 118 -1.16 22.33 -7.76
CA PRO A 118 -0.35 22.01 -8.93
C PRO A 118 -0.10 20.50 -9.04
N PRO A 119 -0.23 19.90 -10.24
CA PRO A 119 0.02 18.47 -10.44
C PRO A 119 1.53 18.19 -10.50
N LEU A 120 2.14 17.99 -9.32
CA LEU A 120 3.58 17.75 -9.18
C LEU A 120 4.02 16.42 -9.82
N ASN A 121 3.14 15.43 -9.83
CA ASN A 121 3.39 14.08 -10.34
C ASN A 121 2.63 13.81 -11.63
N ALA A 122 2.44 14.82 -12.49
CA ALA A 122 1.69 14.69 -13.74
C ALA A 122 2.27 13.66 -14.73
N ASP A 123 3.57 13.36 -14.62
CA ASP A 123 4.29 12.38 -15.42
C ASP A 123 4.48 11.04 -14.70
N LEU A 124 3.90 10.87 -13.50
CA LEU A 124 3.95 9.60 -12.78
C LEU A 124 3.23 8.53 -13.58
N THR A 125 3.97 7.48 -13.94
CA THR A 125 3.41 6.26 -14.51
C THR A 125 3.96 5.06 -13.74
N TRP A 126 3.07 4.16 -13.34
CA TRP A 126 3.41 2.88 -12.78
C TRP A 126 3.27 1.78 -13.82
N ALA A 127 4.19 0.83 -13.84
CA ALA A 127 4.00 -0.45 -14.50
C ALA A 127 3.84 -1.55 -13.47
N PHE A 128 2.65 -2.14 -13.44
CA PHE A 128 2.35 -3.32 -12.66
C PHE A 128 2.52 -4.58 -13.51
N THR A 129 3.22 -5.58 -12.99
CA THR A 129 3.37 -6.87 -13.64
C THR A 129 3.11 -8.01 -12.66
N ILE A 130 2.42 -9.03 -13.14
CA ILE A 130 2.22 -10.28 -12.41
C ILE A 130 2.44 -11.44 -13.39
N TYR A 131 3.01 -12.54 -12.89
CA TYR A 131 3.33 -13.69 -13.70
C TYR A 131 2.11 -14.17 -14.52
N GLN A 132 2.32 -14.41 -15.82
CA GLN A 132 1.30 -14.85 -16.78
C GLN A 132 0.17 -13.86 -17.14
N ALA A 133 0.18 -12.64 -16.62
CA ALA A 133 -0.72 -11.58 -17.08
C ALA A 133 0.01 -10.54 -17.93
N PRO A 134 -0.68 -9.86 -18.86
CA PRO A 134 -0.17 -8.64 -19.48
C PRO A 134 0.14 -7.60 -18.40
N GLY A 135 1.24 -6.86 -18.57
CA GLY A 135 1.56 -5.73 -17.69
C GLY A 135 0.50 -4.64 -17.81
N ILE A 136 0.20 -3.98 -16.69
CA ILE A 136 -0.75 -2.87 -16.60
C ILE A 136 0.03 -1.59 -16.38
N SER A 137 -0.12 -0.63 -17.29
CA SER A 137 0.39 0.73 -17.11
C SER A 137 -0.70 1.60 -16.52
N VAL A 138 -0.40 2.30 -15.42
CA VAL A 138 -1.37 3.15 -14.72
C VAL A 138 -0.72 4.46 -14.29
N ALA A 139 -1.43 5.58 -14.48
CA ALA A 139 -1.00 6.90 -14.05
C ALA A 139 -2.18 7.61 -13.38
N PRO A 140 -1.99 8.42 -12.33
CA PRO A 140 -3.04 9.33 -11.88
C PRO A 140 -3.35 10.35 -12.98
N ASP A 141 -4.57 10.85 -13.01
CA ASP A 141 -4.98 11.89 -13.97
C ASP A 141 -5.93 12.89 -13.31
N ASN A 142 -6.38 13.90 -14.07
CA ASN A 142 -7.23 14.97 -13.55
C ASN A 142 -8.63 14.51 -13.09
N ILE A 143 -9.06 13.29 -13.45
CA ILE A 143 -10.34 12.71 -13.03
C ILE A 143 -10.13 11.84 -11.78
N ARG A 144 -9.09 10.99 -11.78
CA ARG A 144 -8.72 10.09 -10.67
C ARG A 144 -7.26 10.29 -10.30
N GLN A 145 -7.07 11.04 -9.22
CA GLN A 145 -5.78 11.62 -8.85
C GLN A 145 -4.95 10.69 -7.96
N HIS A 146 -5.53 9.62 -7.45
CA HIS A 146 -4.86 8.65 -6.59
C HIS A 146 -4.74 7.32 -7.33
N VAL A 147 -3.54 6.74 -7.31
CA VAL A 147 -3.24 5.37 -7.73
C VAL A 147 -2.86 4.56 -6.51
N SER A 148 -3.35 3.34 -6.38
CA SER A 148 -2.93 2.46 -5.30
C SER A 148 -2.89 0.99 -5.68
N LEU A 149 -1.90 0.30 -5.14
CA LEU A 149 -1.76 -1.15 -5.11
C LEU A 149 -1.90 -1.58 -3.66
N HIS A 150 -2.91 -2.39 -3.36
CA HIS A 150 -3.11 -2.97 -2.04
C HIS A 150 -2.98 -4.48 -2.08
N VAL A 151 -2.14 -4.99 -1.20
CA VAL A 151 -1.85 -6.40 -1.00
C VAL A 151 -2.36 -6.77 0.37
N LEU A 152 -3.17 -7.83 0.49
CA LEU A 152 -3.82 -8.23 1.73
C LEU A 152 -3.84 -9.75 1.88
N TRP A 153 -3.35 -10.22 3.03
CA TRP A 153 -3.44 -11.61 3.46
C TRP A 153 -4.16 -11.70 4.80
N ASN A 154 -4.86 -12.82 5.03
CA ASN A 154 -5.38 -13.19 6.35
C ASN A 154 -5.33 -14.70 6.57
N GLU A 155 -5.40 -15.11 7.84
CA GLU A 155 -5.30 -16.51 8.25
C GLU A 155 -6.50 -17.38 7.83
N ASP A 156 -7.66 -16.76 7.52
CA ASP A 156 -8.87 -17.47 7.09
C ASP A 156 -8.68 -18.17 5.74
N GLN A 157 -7.79 -17.64 4.90
CA GLN A 157 -7.53 -18.11 3.54
C GLN A 157 -6.02 -18.13 3.26
N PRO A 158 -5.27 -18.98 3.97
CA PRO A 158 -3.82 -18.83 4.08
C PRO A 158 -3.06 -19.11 2.78
N GLN A 159 -3.70 -19.77 1.80
CA GLN A 159 -3.08 -20.18 0.53
C GLN A 159 -3.22 -19.15 -0.58
N ARG A 160 -3.82 -17.98 -0.30
CA ARG A 160 -4.04 -16.93 -1.29
C ARG A 160 -3.85 -15.54 -0.72
N LEU A 161 -3.45 -14.63 -1.58
CA LEU A 161 -3.21 -13.23 -1.29
C LEU A 161 -4.12 -12.38 -2.17
N ARG A 162 -4.86 -11.44 -1.59
CA ARG A 162 -5.67 -10.50 -2.37
C ARG A 162 -4.77 -9.37 -2.85
N VAL A 163 -4.76 -9.12 -4.16
CA VAL A 163 -4.01 -8.03 -4.79
C VAL A 163 -4.99 -7.16 -5.56
N ASN A 164 -5.00 -5.86 -5.26
CA ASN A 164 -5.89 -4.87 -5.86
C ASN A 164 -5.09 -3.68 -6.38
N LEU A 165 -5.15 -3.41 -7.68
CA LEU A 165 -4.64 -2.17 -8.29
C LEU A 165 -5.84 -1.32 -8.69
N SER A 166 -5.89 -0.08 -8.22
CA SER A 166 -7.01 0.81 -8.49
C SER A 166 -6.58 2.27 -8.68
N LYS A 167 -7.52 3.04 -9.23
CA LYS A 167 -7.47 4.49 -9.33
C LYS A 167 -8.69 5.10 -8.68
N SER A 168 -8.52 6.16 -7.91
CA SER A 168 -9.64 6.86 -7.27
C SER A 168 -9.46 8.37 -7.35
N SER A 169 -10.57 9.07 -7.36
CA SER A 169 -10.65 10.51 -7.12
C SER A 169 -10.78 10.80 -5.63
N LEU A 170 -10.42 12.01 -5.22
CA LEU A 170 -10.62 12.47 -3.85
C LEU A 170 -12.11 12.37 -3.43
N ARG A 171 -13.02 12.64 -4.35
CA ARG A 171 -14.48 12.55 -4.12
C ARG A 171 -14.95 11.11 -3.92
N GLU A 172 -14.43 10.17 -4.70
CA GLU A 172 -14.72 8.74 -4.53
C GLU A 172 -14.20 8.22 -3.18
N ILE A 173 -13.03 8.69 -2.74
CA ILE A 173 -12.44 8.36 -1.43
C ILE A 173 -13.32 8.90 -0.29
N VAL A 174 -13.63 10.21 -0.31
CA VAL A 174 -14.45 10.84 0.74
C VAL A 174 -15.86 10.25 0.78
N GLY A 175 -16.45 10.00 -0.40
CA GLY A 175 -17.78 9.41 -0.54
C GLY A 175 -17.83 7.90 -0.25
N ARG A 176 -16.69 7.23 -0.11
CA ARG A 176 -16.56 5.76 0.02
C ARG A 176 -17.30 5.01 -1.08
N THR A 177 -17.34 5.57 -2.29
CA THR A 177 -18.07 4.99 -3.42
C THR A 177 -17.25 3.98 -4.21
N GLY A 178 -15.96 3.84 -3.86
CA GLY A 178 -14.99 3.05 -4.63
C GLY A 178 -14.49 3.83 -5.85
N GLY A 179 -13.28 3.47 -6.28
CA GLY A 179 -12.67 3.97 -7.53
C GLY A 179 -12.81 2.96 -8.67
N GLU A 180 -12.01 3.14 -9.70
CA GLU A 180 -11.83 2.16 -10.77
C GLU A 180 -10.84 1.08 -10.36
N GLU A 181 -11.31 -0.15 -10.46
CA GLU A 181 -10.51 -1.35 -10.29
C GLU A 181 -9.85 -1.71 -11.63
N LEU A 182 -8.52 -1.70 -11.64
CA LEU A 182 -7.72 -2.05 -12.81
C LEU A 182 -7.26 -3.51 -12.76
N PHE A 183 -7.09 -4.03 -11.55
CA PHE A 183 -6.78 -5.42 -11.28
C PHE A 183 -7.31 -5.80 -9.89
N LEU A 184 -8.03 -6.91 -9.79
CA LEU A 184 -8.38 -7.52 -8.51
C LEU A 184 -8.39 -9.03 -8.64
N GLU A 185 -7.43 -9.67 -8.01
CA GLU A 185 -7.36 -11.13 -7.97
C GLU A 185 -6.90 -11.66 -6.61
N TYR A 186 -7.20 -12.93 -6.40
CA TYR A 186 -6.58 -13.72 -5.35
C TYR A 186 -5.46 -14.55 -5.96
N VAL A 187 -4.22 -14.16 -5.68
CA VAL A 187 -3.03 -14.82 -6.23
C VAL A 187 -2.62 -15.98 -5.30
N PRO A 188 -2.28 -17.16 -5.84
CA PRO A 188 -1.95 -18.33 -5.02
C PRO A 188 -0.55 -18.24 -4.42
N LEU A 189 -0.30 -19.03 -3.38
CA LEU A 189 1.04 -19.27 -2.85
C LEU A 189 2.02 -19.71 -3.95
N GLY A 190 3.23 -19.16 -3.94
CA GLY A 190 4.23 -19.30 -4.99
C GLY A 190 4.19 -18.20 -6.05
N SER A 191 3.28 -17.23 -5.93
CA SER A 191 3.18 -16.11 -6.88
C SER A 191 4.14 -14.96 -6.56
N SER A 192 4.51 -14.22 -7.59
CA SER A 192 5.21 -12.95 -7.45
C SER A 192 4.64 -11.90 -8.40
N PHE A 193 4.70 -10.65 -7.98
CA PHE A 193 4.26 -9.50 -8.75
C PHE A 193 5.06 -8.27 -8.35
N GLU A 194 4.94 -7.23 -9.15
CA GLU A 194 5.80 -6.08 -9.08
C GLU A 194 5.13 -4.80 -9.54
N ILE A 195 5.62 -3.70 -8.99
CA ILE A 195 5.34 -2.35 -9.45
C ILE A 195 6.65 -1.59 -9.70
N ALA A 196 6.78 -0.99 -10.89
CA ALA A 196 7.83 -0.03 -11.21
C ALA A 196 7.24 1.38 -11.20
N VAL A 197 7.88 2.32 -10.51
CA VAL A 197 7.40 3.69 -10.31
C VAL A 197 8.14 4.64 -11.23
N GLY A 198 7.42 5.46 -12.01
CA GLY A 198 7.99 6.54 -12.81
C GLY A 198 8.85 6.09 -13.99
N LEU A 199 8.29 5.26 -14.87
CA LEU A 199 8.89 4.86 -16.15
C LEU A 199 8.85 5.98 -17.20
#